data_AF-A0A7J2IVZ8-F1
#
_entry.id   AF-A0A7J2IVZ8-F1
#
_cell.length_a   1.000
_cell.length_b   1.000
_cell.length_c   1.000
_cell.angle_alpha   90.00
_cell.angle_beta   90.00
_cell.angle_gamma   90.00
#
_symmetry.space_group_name_H-M   'P 1'
#
loop_
_entity.id
_entity.type
_entity.pdbx_description
1 polymer ?
#
loop_
_entity_poly.entity_id
_entity_poly.type
_entity_poly.pdbx_seq_one_letter_code
_entity_poly.pdbx_strand_id
1 'polypeptide(L)'
;MAILRVTKAIVIADYPAEALGYDGPLALIHLCGVPLVLRCLYTLKSAGVVEVVLVAGPYLDELYGLLGDGSELGLFISYARD
;
A
#
# COMPACT_ATOMS: atom_id res chain seq x y z
N MET A 1 3.35 26.49 18.90
CA MET A 1 2.94 25.90 17.61
C MET A 1 3.78 24.64 17.43
N ALA A 2 3.22 23.45 17.63
CA ALA A 2 3.99 22.22 17.47
C ALA A 2 4.30 22.03 15.99
N ILE A 3 5.56 21.81 15.65
CA ILE A 3 5.96 21.36 14.31
C ILE A 3 5.38 19.95 14.18
N LEU A 4 4.30 19.78 13.40
CA LEU A 4 3.79 18.47 13.05
C LEU A 4 4.90 17.74 12.29
N ARG A 5 5.52 16.74 12.95
CA ARG A 5 6.57 15.92 12.34
C ARG A 5 5.90 15.13 11.21
N VAL A 6 6.22 15.49 9.97
CA VAL A 6 5.75 14.75 8.79
C VAL A 6 6.28 13.32 8.90
N THR A 7 5.37 12.37 9.06
CA THR A 7 5.71 10.96 9.15
C THR A 7 5.41 10.33 7.79
N LYS A 8 6.44 9.78 7.16
CA LYS A 8 6.33 9.03 5.90
C LYS A 8 6.45 7.54 6.21
N ALA A 9 5.85 6.70 5.38
CA ALA A 9 5.96 5.26 5.51
C ALA A 9 6.50 4.61 4.24
N ILE A 10 7.19 3.48 4.40
CA ILE A 10 7.51 2.55 3.33
C ILE A 10 6.69 1.29 3.58
N VAL A 11 5.96 0.83 2.58
CA VAL A 11 5.19 -0.42 2.62
C VAL A 11 5.77 -1.36 1.59
N ILE A 12 6.18 -2.54 2.03
CA ILE A 12 6.71 -3.60 1.16
C ILE A 12 5.53 -4.49 0.74
N ALA A 13 5.25 -4.52 -0.56
CA ALA A 13 4.07 -5.14 -1.16
C ALA A 13 4.41 -5.98 -2.41
N ASP A 14 5.66 -6.42 -2.52
CA ASP A 14 6.24 -7.16 -3.65
C ASP A 14 6.18 -8.69 -3.48
N TYR A 15 5.56 -9.19 -2.41
CA TYR A 15 5.51 -10.63 -2.11
C TYR A 15 4.38 -11.34 -2.87
N PRO A 16 4.64 -12.55 -3.42
CA PRO A 16 3.61 -13.40 -4.03
C PRO A 16 2.65 -14.01 -2.99
N ALA A 17 1.45 -14.37 -3.43
CA ALA A 17 0.44 -15.07 -2.63
C ALA A 17 0.44 -16.61 -2.79
N GLU A 18 1.44 -17.19 -3.47
CA GLU A 18 1.50 -18.62 -3.81
C GLU A 18 1.35 -19.55 -2.61
N ALA A 19 1.92 -19.17 -1.46
CA ALA A 19 1.82 -19.94 -0.22
C ALA A 19 0.37 -20.09 0.29
N LEU A 20 -0.53 -19.22 -0.18
CA LEU A 20 -1.97 -19.25 0.12
C LEU A 20 -2.78 -19.90 -1.02
N GLY A 21 -2.14 -20.37 -2.09
CA GLY A 21 -2.78 -20.99 -3.25
C GLY A 21 -3.39 -20.00 -4.23
N TYR A 22 -2.91 -18.76 -4.26
CA TYR A 22 -3.37 -17.70 -5.16
C TYR A 22 -2.23 -17.23 -6.07
N ASP A 23 -2.55 -16.96 -7.33
CA ASP A 23 -1.67 -16.24 -8.24
C ASP A 23 -1.75 -14.73 -8.00
N GLY A 24 -0.62 -14.06 -8.06
CA GLY A 24 -0.50 -12.60 -7.92
C GLY A 24 0.02 -12.13 -6.56
N PRO A 25 -0.03 -10.81 -6.30
CA PRO A 25 0.54 -10.21 -5.08
C PRO A 25 -0.28 -10.54 -3.83
N LEU A 26 0.42 -10.89 -2.75
CA LEU A 26 -0.14 -11.06 -1.40
C LEU A 26 -0.91 -9.81 -0.96
N ALA A 27 -0.40 -8.63 -1.34
CA ALA A 27 -1.00 -7.33 -1.06
C ALA A 27 -2.46 -7.20 -1.54
N LEU A 28 -2.86 -7.92 -2.59
CA LEU A 28 -4.22 -7.90 -3.15
C LEU A 28 -5.15 -8.99 -2.64
N ILE A 29 -4.65 -9.89 -1.78
CA ILE A 29 -5.51 -10.89 -1.12
C ILE A 29 -6.55 -10.18 -0.26
N HIS A 30 -7.79 -10.65 -0.35
CA HIS A 30 -8.91 -10.07 0.39
C HIS A 30 -9.05 -10.75 1.73
N LEU A 31 -8.94 -9.96 2.81
CA LEU A 31 -9.37 -10.37 4.14
C LEU A 31 -10.70 -9.68 4.43
N CYS A 32 -11.75 -10.45 4.72
CA CYS A 32 -13.12 -9.95 4.95
C CYS A 32 -13.58 -8.94 3.89
N GLY A 33 -13.34 -9.25 2.60
CA GLY A 33 -13.76 -8.42 1.47
C GLY A 33 -12.92 -7.17 1.20
N VAL A 34 -11.80 -6.96 1.90
CA VAL A 34 -10.91 -5.80 1.69
C VAL A 34 -9.48 -6.28 1.41
N PRO A 35 -8.82 -5.82 0.33
CA PRO A 35 -7.41 -6.06 0.05
C PRO A 35 -6.51 -5.75 1.25
N LEU A 36 -5.52 -6.61 1.52
CA LEU A 36 -4.58 -6.43 2.63
C LEU A 36 -3.86 -5.08 2.56
N VAL A 37 -3.44 -4.65 1.37
CA VAL A 37 -2.77 -3.35 1.17
C VAL A 37 -3.65 -2.17 1.59
N LEU A 38 -4.96 -2.20 1.29
CA LEU A 38 -5.87 -1.13 1.68
C LEU A 38 -6.02 -1.06 3.20
N ARG A 39 -6.06 -2.20 3.89
CA ARG A 39 -6.09 -2.24 5.36
C ARG A 39 -4.85 -1.59 5.98
N CYS A 40 -3.68 -1.88 5.42
CA CYS A 40 -2.42 -1.24 5.84
C CYS A 40 -2.46 0.27 5.62
N LEU A 41 -2.88 0.72 4.43
CA LEU A 41 -2.95 2.13 4.08
C LEU A 41 -3.95 2.91 4.94
N TYR A 42 -5.13 2.36 5.25
CA TYR A 42 -6.08 2.98 6.17
C TYR A 42 -5.54 3.09 7.60
N THR A 43 -4.75 2.11 8.04
CA THR A 43 -4.11 2.14 9.35
C THR A 43 -3.06 3.25 9.42
N LEU A 44 -2.20 3.35 8.39
CA LEU A 44 -1.19 4.40 8.27
C LEU A 44 -1.84 5.79 8.24
N LYS A 45 -2.90 5.96 7.43
CA LYS A 45 -3.68 7.20 7.37
C LYS A 45 -4.23 7.60 8.73
N SER A 46 -4.82 6.64 9.45
CA SER A 46 -5.38 6.87 10.79
C SER A 46 -4.32 7.23 11.83
N ALA A 47 -3.07 6.81 11.61
CA ALA A 47 -1.91 7.22 12.40
C ALA A 47 -1.32 8.58 11.99
N GLY A 48 -1.91 9.27 11.00
CA GLY A 48 -1.47 10.58 10.53
C GLY A 48 -0.39 10.55 9.44
N VAL A 49 -0.10 9.38 8.85
CA VAL A 49 0.79 9.28 7.68
C VAL A 49 0.02 9.72 6.45
N VAL A 50 0.62 10.62 5.67
CA VAL A 50 0.04 11.14 4.43
C VAL A 50 0.88 10.83 3.19
N GLU A 51 2.16 10.46 3.38
CA GLU A 51 3.07 10.09 2.29
C GLU A 51 3.55 8.65 2.46
N VAL A 52 3.39 7.85 1.42
CA VAL A 52 3.76 6.43 1.39
C VAL A 52 4.60 6.14 0.16
N VAL A 53 5.69 5.40 0.34
CA VAL A 53 6.39 4.71 -0.74
C VAL A 53 5.93 3.25 -0.72
N LEU A 54 5.30 2.80 -1.79
CA LEU A 54 4.89 1.41 -1.97
C LEU A 54 5.93 0.69 -2.83
N VAL A 55 6.67 -0.23 -2.22
CA VAL A 55 7.58 -1.13 -2.94
C VAL A 55 6.74 -2.23 -3.55
N ALA A 56 6.53 -2.16 -4.86
CA ALA A 56 5.60 -3.02 -5.59
C ALA A 56 6.29 -4.13 -6.40
N GLY A 57 7.61 -4.04 -6.58
CA GLY A 57 8.42 -5.01 -7.32
C GLY A 57 7.81 -5.38 -8.69
N PRO A 58 7.58 -6.68 -8.98
CA PRO A 58 6.98 -7.11 -10.24
C PRO A 58 5.49 -6.77 -10.37
N TYR A 59 4.81 -6.45 -9.26
CA TYR A 59 3.36 -6.23 -9.20
C TYR A 59 2.95 -4.76 -9.32
N LEU A 60 3.82 -3.93 -9.89
CA LEU A 60 3.62 -2.49 -9.99
C LEU A 60 2.32 -2.14 -10.71
N ASP A 61 2.04 -2.78 -11.84
CA ASP A 61 0.86 -2.45 -12.65
C ASP A 61 -0.44 -2.85 -11.94
N GLU A 62 -0.47 -3.99 -11.25
CA GLU A 62 -1.66 -4.44 -10.52
C GLU A 62 -1.92 -3.57 -9.29
N LEU A 63 -0.87 -3.22 -8.55
CA LEU A 63 -0.99 -2.35 -7.37
C LEU A 63 -1.35 -0.92 -7.77
N TYR A 64 -0.73 -0.37 -8.82
CA TYR A 64 -1.08 0.94 -9.36
C TYR A 64 -2.51 0.96 -9.91
N GLY A 65 -2.94 -0.11 -10.58
CA GLY A 65 -4.30 -0.24 -11.10
C GLY A 65 -5.38 -0.16 -10.02
N LEU A 66 -5.10 -0.68 -8.83
CA LEU A 66 -6.03 -0.59 -7.69
C LEU A 66 -5.92 0.73 -6.92
N LEU A 67 -4.70 1.22 -6.69
CA LEU A 67 -4.42 2.27 -5.70
C LEU A 67 -4.20 3.66 -6.30
N GLY A 68 -3.89 3.74 -7.59
CA GLY A 68 -3.53 4.98 -8.28
C GLY A 68 -2.41 5.74 -7.57
N ASP A 69 -2.49 7.06 -7.53
CA ASP A 69 -1.58 7.91 -6.75
C ASP A 69 -1.96 8.01 -5.26
N GLY A 70 -2.99 7.27 -4.81
CA GLY A 70 -3.51 7.29 -3.46
C GLY A 70 -4.43 8.47 -3.13
N SER A 71 -4.69 9.38 -4.07
CA SER A 71 -5.50 10.58 -3.83
C SER A 71 -6.92 10.26 -3.35
N GLU A 72 -7.56 9.23 -3.91
CA GLU A 72 -8.88 8.73 -3.46
C GLU A 72 -8.86 8.19 -2.03
N LEU A 73 -7.70 7.74 -1.56
CA LEU A 73 -7.48 7.28 -0.19
C LEU A 73 -7.10 8.42 0.74
N GLY A 74 -6.88 9.64 0.24
CA GLY A 74 -6.34 10.76 1.01
C GLY A 74 -4.88 10.54 1.42
N LEU A 75 -4.11 9.87 0.57
CA LEU A 75 -2.68 9.61 0.71
C LEU A 75 -1.96 10.12 -0.54
N PHE A 76 -0.64 10.27 -0.44
CA PHE A 76 0.26 10.42 -1.58
C PHE A 76 1.12 9.16 -1.68
N ILE A 77 0.85 8.33 -2.68
CA ILE A 77 1.55 7.07 -2.92
C ILE A 77 2.52 7.26 -4.08
N SER A 78 3.80 7.02 -3.80
CA SER A 78 4.83 6.84 -4.81
C SER A 78 5.22 5.37 -4.88
N TYR A 79 5.64 4.91 -6.05
CA TYR A 79 5.96 3.51 -6.29
C TYR A 79 7.45 3.34 -6.47
N ALA A 80 7.97 2.26 -5.89
CA ALA A 80 9.34 1.82 -6.09
C ALA A 80 9.34 0.39 -6.64
N ARG A 81 10.34 0.10 -7.46
CA ARG A 81 10.78 -1.27 -7.73
C ARG A 81 11.83 -1.63 -6.67
N ASP A 82 11.87 -2.91 -6.31
CA ASP A 82 12.89 -3.48 -5.42
C ASP A 82 14.29 -3.49 -6.07
#